data_AF-A0A973CHL8-F1
#
_entry.id   AF-A0A973CHL8-F1
#
_cell.length_a   1.000
_cell.length_b   1.000
_cell.length_c   1.000
_cell.angle_alpha   90.00
_cell.angle_beta   90.00
_cell.angle_gamma   90.00
#
_symmetry.space_group_name_H-M   'P 1'
#
loop_
_entity.id
_entity.type
_entity.pdbx_description
1 polymer ?
#
loop_
_entity_poly.entity_id
_entity_poly.type
_entity_poly.pdbx_seq_one_letter_code
_entity_poly.pdbx_strand_id
1 'polypeptide(L)'
;MAHLVRINHDHESTFELEKDSTTFGRDKSCDIIIDKYENISREHCGFRRYEDKTYSVTDFGSFNGTFVNGERLFEEHKLKHGDTIKICDEIELRFEDTDSKEFEILQRLQEREDELKKQQDKDKKSPKNSPGRMIDELEQKLEKKDFKSLMNEIVSETKEAQQKKKNESKDDDDFENKYTDFQR
;
A
#
# COMPACT_ATOMS: atom_id res chain seq x y z
N MET A 1 -13.47 -0.26 -4.43
CA MET A 1 -13.62 1.07 -3.79
C MET A 1 -12.52 1.20 -2.74
N ALA A 2 -12.13 2.42 -2.35
CA ALA A 2 -11.08 2.63 -1.37
C ALA A 2 -11.63 3.09 -0.01
N HIS A 3 -11.14 2.46 1.06
CA HIS A 3 -11.60 2.69 2.42
C HIS A 3 -10.42 2.82 3.39
N LEU A 4 -10.62 3.56 4.47
CA LEU A 4 -9.75 3.60 5.64
C LEU A 4 -10.44 2.87 6.78
N VAL A 5 -9.87 1.76 7.23
CA VAL A 5 -10.41 0.94 8.33
C VAL A 5 -9.64 1.23 9.60
N ARG A 6 -10.30 1.66 10.66
CA ARG A 6 -9.67 1.88 11.97
C ARG A 6 -9.37 0.55 12.65
N ILE A 7 -8.12 0.32 13.03
CA ILE A 7 -7.65 -0.98 13.56
C ILE A 7 -7.26 -1.00 15.04
N ASN A 8 -7.12 0.15 15.69
CA ASN A 8 -6.65 0.25 17.09
C ASN A 8 -7.75 0.41 18.16
N HIS A 9 -9.02 0.14 17.85
CA HIS A 9 -10.12 0.33 18.80
C HIS A 9 -11.18 -0.78 18.68
N ASP A 10 -11.88 -1.08 19.78
CA ASP A 10 -12.94 -2.12 19.86
C ASP A 10 -14.13 -1.88 18.92
N HIS A 11 -14.23 -0.69 18.33
CA HIS A 11 -15.25 -0.35 17.35
C HIS A 11 -14.58 -0.12 16.01
N GLU A 12 -14.85 -1.02 15.08
CA GLU A 12 -14.46 -0.89 13.69
C GLU A 12 -15.15 0.36 13.12
N SER A 13 -14.36 1.29 12.62
CA SER A 13 -14.84 2.49 11.93
C SER A 13 -14.23 2.49 10.54
N THR A 14 -15.07 2.60 9.52
CA THR A 14 -14.64 2.62 8.13
C THR A 14 -14.98 3.96 7.52
N PHE A 15 -14.02 4.59 6.86
CA PHE A 15 -14.18 5.86 6.17
C PHE A 15 -13.99 5.66 4.66
N GLU A 16 -14.97 6.05 3.87
CA GLU A 16 -14.91 5.90 2.41
C GLU A 16 -14.14 7.08 1.77
N LEU A 17 -13.29 6.77 0.80
CA LEU A 17 -12.52 7.77 0.05
C LEU A 17 -13.14 8.00 -1.33
N GLU A 18 -14.37 8.51 -1.35
CA GLU A 18 -15.10 8.76 -2.60
C GLU A 18 -14.69 10.08 -3.28
N LYS A 19 -14.35 11.11 -2.49
CA LYS A 19 -14.00 12.45 -2.95
C LYS A 19 -12.59 12.51 -3.52
N ASP A 20 -12.35 13.49 -4.40
CA ASP A 20 -11.01 13.78 -4.93
C ASP A 20 -10.04 14.21 -3.81
N SER A 21 -10.58 14.84 -2.76
CA SER A 21 -9.84 15.22 -1.57
C SER A 21 -10.71 14.96 -0.34
N THR A 22 -10.14 14.26 0.64
CA THR A 22 -10.75 13.96 1.93
C THR A 22 -9.81 14.42 3.04
N THR A 23 -10.26 15.34 3.88
CA THR A 23 -9.46 15.90 4.98
C THR A 23 -9.71 15.16 6.29
N PHE A 24 -8.68 15.03 7.11
CA PHE A 24 -8.73 14.39 8.42
C PHE A 24 -8.20 15.34 9.49
N GLY A 25 -8.95 15.52 10.57
CA GLY A 25 -8.53 16.36 11.67
C GLY A 25 -9.57 16.52 12.77
N ARG A 26 -9.26 17.36 13.75
CA ARG A 26 -10.17 17.69 14.85
C ARG A 26 -11.14 18.82 14.52
N ASP A 27 -10.81 19.65 13.53
CA ASP A 27 -11.69 20.75 13.15
C ASP A 27 -12.98 20.23 12.51
N LYS A 28 -14.09 20.92 12.76
CA LYS A 28 -15.40 20.55 12.21
C LYS A 28 -15.52 20.79 10.71
N SER A 29 -14.56 21.52 10.14
CA SER A 29 -14.43 21.72 8.69
C SER A 29 -13.86 20.51 7.96
N CYS A 30 -13.22 19.55 8.66
CA CYS A 30 -12.69 18.34 8.03
C CYS A 30 -13.79 17.36 7.59
N ASP A 31 -13.48 16.54 6.60
CA ASP A 31 -14.39 15.48 6.13
C ASP A 31 -14.47 14.32 7.13
N ILE A 32 -13.33 13.92 7.67
CA ILE A 32 -13.21 12.92 8.75
C ILE A 32 -12.82 13.66 10.03
N ILE A 33 -13.81 13.80 10.92
CA ILE A 33 -13.68 14.58 12.16
C ILE A 33 -13.39 13.65 13.33
N ILE A 34 -12.23 13.83 13.96
CA ILE A 34 -11.86 13.17 15.22
C ILE A 34 -11.57 14.23 16.28
N ASP A 35 -12.59 14.64 17.02
CA ASP A 35 -12.51 15.76 17.95
C ASP A 35 -12.21 15.40 19.41
N LYS A 36 -12.28 14.11 19.75
CA LYS A 36 -12.03 13.60 21.10
C LYS A 36 -10.56 13.67 21.56
N TYR A 37 -9.60 13.87 20.65
CA TYR A 37 -8.17 13.84 20.97
C TYR A 37 -7.52 15.19 20.68
N GLU A 38 -6.96 15.83 21.71
CA GLU A 38 -6.26 17.12 21.57
C GLU A 38 -4.95 17.02 20.79
N ASN A 39 -4.33 15.83 20.79
CA ASN A 39 -3.11 15.51 20.05
C ASN A 39 -3.31 15.49 18.53
N ILE A 40 -4.55 15.51 18.05
CA ILE A 40 -4.88 15.64 16.64
C ILE A 40 -5.02 17.12 16.30
N SER A 41 -4.19 17.58 15.35
CA SER A 41 -4.28 18.90 14.73
C SER A 41 -5.66 19.18 14.13
N ARG A 42 -6.00 20.47 14.02
CA ARG A 42 -7.27 20.94 13.44
C ARG A 42 -7.48 20.38 12.04
N GLU A 43 -6.50 20.60 11.18
CA GLU A 43 -6.33 19.92 9.90
C GLU A 43 -5.01 19.15 10.03
N HIS A 44 -5.06 17.81 10.03
CA HIS A 44 -3.90 16.97 10.36
C HIS A 44 -3.25 16.43 9.09
N CYS A 45 -4.04 15.75 8.27
CA CYS A 45 -3.61 15.20 7.01
C CYS A 45 -4.77 15.18 6.03
N GLY A 46 -4.47 14.96 4.76
CA GLY A 46 -5.45 14.77 3.72
C GLY A 46 -5.13 13.56 2.87
N PHE A 47 -6.19 12.96 2.35
CA PHE A 47 -6.16 11.88 1.39
C PHE A 47 -6.60 12.43 0.05
N ARG A 48 -5.81 12.20 -0.99
CA ARG A 48 -6.13 12.60 -2.36
C ARG A 48 -6.39 11.38 -3.21
N ARG A 49 -7.43 11.45 -4.02
CA ARG A 49 -7.73 10.50 -5.08
C ARG A 49 -7.39 11.11 -6.42
N TYR A 50 -6.64 10.38 -7.23
CA TYR A 50 -6.20 10.78 -8.55
C TYR A 50 -7.09 10.18 -9.65
N GLU A 51 -7.06 10.77 -10.85
CA GLU A 51 -7.83 10.31 -12.02
C GLU A 51 -7.49 8.87 -12.43
N ASP A 52 -6.24 8.44 -12.19
CA ASP A 52 -5.76 7.07 -12.45
C ASP A 52 -6.22 6.06 -11.38
N LYS A 53 -7.17 6.46 -10.52
CA LYS A 53 -7.67 5.71 -9.35
C LYS A 53 -6.59 5.37 -8.33
N THR A 54 -5.50 6.15 -8.28
CA THR A 54 -4.52 6.00 -7.22
C THR A 54 -4.78 6.97 -6.09
N TYR A 55 -4.28 6.64 -4.90
CA TYR A 55 -4.52 7.40 -3.70
C TYR A 55 -3.21 7.80 -3.05
N SER A 56 -3.24 8.91 -2.33
CA SER A 56 -2.12 9.37 -1.53
C SER A 56 -2.59 9.94 -0.20
N VAL A 57 -1.64 10.07 0.73
CA VAL A 57 -1.80 10.78 1.99
C VAL A 57 -0.72 11.86 2.08
N THR A 58 -1.10 13.03 2.59
CA THR A 58 -0.20 14.15 2.86
C THR A 58 -0.44 14.67 4.27
N ASP A 59 0.62 14.82 5.05
CA ASP A 59 0.58 15.52 6.33
C ASP A 59 0.58 17.04 6.11
N PHE A 60 -0.28 17.78 6.81
CA PHE A 60 -0.43 19.23 6.64
C PHE A 60 0.42 20.05 7.62
N GLY A 61 1.56 19.51 8.06
CA GLY A 61 2.40 20.12 9.09
C GLY A 61 1.84 19.90 10.49
N SER A 62 1.30 18.71 10.72
CA SER A 62 0.71 18.36 12.01
C SER A 62 1.77 18.30 13.12
N PHE A 63 1.37 18.58 14.36
CA PHE A 63 2.31 18.67 15.47
C PHE A 63 2.93 17.30 15.80
N ASN A 64 2.09 16.27 15.88
CA ASN A 64 2.51 14.90 16.22
C ASN A 64 2.85 14.03 15.01
N GLY A 65 2.56 14.51 13.79
CA GLY A 65 2.89 13.81 12.56
C GLY A 65 1.89 12.72 12.15
N THR A 66 1.91 12.46 10.85
CA THR A 66 1.35 11.27 10.23
C THR A 66 2.46 10.30 9.87
N PHE A 67 2.22 9.01 10.02
CA PHE A 67 3.18 7.93 9.75
C PHE A 67 2.54 6.91 8.83
N VAL A 68 3.30 6.38 7.87
CA VAL A 68 2.89 5.26 7.03
C VAL A 68 3.87 4.12 7.24
N ASN A 69 3.35 2.95 7.59
CA ASN A 69 4.14 1.74 7.88
C ASN A 69 5.27 1.98 8.91
N GLY A 70 5.02 2.87 9.88
CA GLY A 70 5.95 3.24 10.94
C GLY A 70 6.94 4.36 10.59
N GLU A 71 6.97 4.82 9.33
CA GLU A 71 7.82 5.91 8.89
C GLU A 71 7.06 7.23 8.88
N ARG A 72 7.64 8.30 9.42
CA ARG A 72 7.00 9.62 9.46
C ARG A 72 6.93 10.21 8.05
N LEU A 73 5.76 10.75 7.69
CA LEU A 73 5.56 11.49 6.46
C LEU A 73 6.14 12.91 6.56
N PHE A 74 6.96 13.26 5.58
CA PHE A 74 7.42 14.62 5.32
C PHE A 74 6.95 15.15 3.97
N GLU A 75 6.71 14.22 3.04
CA GLU A 75 6.18 14.49 1.70
C GLU A 75 4.93 13.66 1.47
N GLU A 76 4.24 13.93 0.37
CA GLU A 76 3.12 13.13 -0.09
C GLU A 76 3.54 11.66 -0.29
N HIS A 77 2.72 10.75 0.24
CA HIS A 77 2.94 9.31 0.10
C HIS A 77 1.83 8.66 -0.68
N LYS A 78 2.20 8.00 -1.78
CA LYS A 78 1.27 7.20 -2.58
C LYS A 78 0.91 5.92 -1.82
N LEU A 79 -0.37 5.75 -1.50
CA LEU A 79 -0.90 4.63 -0.75
C LEU A 79 -0.99 3.36 -1.60
N LYS A 80 -0.75 2.23 -0.95
CA LYS A 80 -0.95 0.87 -1.47
C LYS A 80 -1.91 0.11 -0.58
N HIS A 81 -2.65 -0.82 -1.18
CA HIS A 81 -3.53 -1.70 -0.44
C HIS A 81 -2.79 -2.38 0.71
N GLY A 82 -3.34 -2.27 1.93
CA GLY A 82 -2.77 -2.83 3.15
C GLY A 82 -1.84 -1.88 3.92
N ASP A 83 -1.53 -0.69 3.41
CA ASP A 83 -0.71 0.28 4.15
C ASP A 83 -1.35 0.68 5.47
N THR A 84 -0.55 0.72 6.52
CA THR A 84 -0.97 1.19 7.84
C THR A 84 -0.61 2.66 8.01
N ILE A 85 -1.61 3.49 8.23
CA ILE A 85 -1.47 4.92 8.46
C ILE A 85 -1.75 5.20 9.93
N LYS A 86 -0.75 5.73 10.63
CA LYS A 86 -0.86 6.15 12.02
C LYS A 86 -0.89 7.68 12.09
N ILE A 87 -1.91 8.23 12.72
CA ILE A 87 -2.12 9.68 12.88
C ILE A 87 -1.99 9.96 14.36
N CYS A 88 -0.90 10.65 14.76
CA CYS A 88 -0.42 10.70 16.15
C CYS A 88 -0.41 9.30 16.82
N ASP A 89 -0.50 9.21 18.14
CA ASP A 89 -0.54 7.92 18.84
C ASP A 89 -1.95 7.30 18.93
N GLU A 90 -2.98 8.08 18.60
CA GLU A 90 -4.36 7.77 19.00
C GLU A 90 -5.15 7.05 17.90
N ILE A 91 -4.72 7.19 16.65
CA ILE A 91 -5.43 6.68 15.48
C ILE A 91 -4.49 5.84 14.63
N GLU A 92 -4.93 4.61 14.34
CA GLU A 92 -4.29 3.72 13.39
C GLU A 92 -5.35 3.24 12.40
N LEU A 93 -5.09 3.46 11.12
CA LEU A 93 -5.95 3.14 9.99
C LEU A 93 -5.21 2.18 9.06
N ARG A 94 -5.94 1.28 8.43
CA ARG A 94 -5.46 0.49 7.30
C ARG A 94 -6.14 0.97 6.03
N PHE A 95 -5.36 1.23 5.00
CA PHE A 95 -5.88 1.57 3.68
C PHE A 95 -6.24 0.29 2.92
N GLU A 96 -7.48 0.20 2.46
CA GLU A 96 -7.99 -0.93 1.69
C GLU A 96 -8.54 -0.44 0.37
N ASP A 97 -7.83 -0.74 -0.72
CA ASP A 97 -8.30 -0.52 -2.09
C ASP A 97 -8.65 -1.85 -2.76
N THR A 98 -9.94 -2.14 -2.85
CA THR A 98 -10.47 -3.38 -3.45
C THR A 98 -10.58 -3.31 -4.97
N ASP A 99 -10.42 -2.13 -5.58
CA ASP A 99 -10.43 -1.98 -7.06
C ASP A 99 -9.02 -1.91 -7.64
N SER A 100 -7.98 -1.98 -6.79
CA SER A 100 -6.60 -1.95 -7.26
C SER A 100 -6.29 -3.22 -8.06
N LYS A 101 -5.56 -3.05 -9.19
CA LYS A 101 -5.02 -4.20 -9.95
C LYS A 101 -4.16 -5.12 -9.06
N GLU A 102 -3.50 -4.54 -8.07
CA GLU A 102 -2.73 -5.26 -7.08
C GLU A 102 -3.63 -6.20 -6.26
N PHE A 103 -4.78 -5.73 -5.79
CA PHE A 103 -5.76 -6.57 -5.09
C PHE A 103 -6.30 -7.70 -5.98
N GLU A 104 -6.63 -7.43 -7.25
CA GLU A 104 -7.06 -8.48 -8.19
C GLU A 104 -5.98 -9.56 -8.39
N ILE A 105 -4.72 -9.15 -8.52
CA ILE A 105 -3.59 -10.07 -8.66
C ILE A 105 -3.41 -10.89 -7.38
N LEU A 106 -3.41 -10.25 -6.22
CA LEU A 106 -3.26 -10.92 -4.92
C LEU A 106 -4.36 -11.95 -4.67
N GLN A 107 -5.61 -11.62 -5.02
CA GLN A 107 -6.73 -12.55 -4.88
C GLN A 107 -6.54 -13.80 -5.75
N ARG A 108 -6.14 -13.62 -7.02
CA ARG A 108 -5.85 -14.76 -7.93
C ARG A 108 -4.69 -15.62 -7.43
N LEU A 109 -3.66 -14.99 -6.87
CA LEU A 109 -2.53 -15.71 -6.29
C LEU A 109 -2.95 -16.55 -5.08
N GLN A 110 -3.76 -15.98 -4.19
CA GLN A 110 -4.27 -16.67 -3.01
C GLN A 110 -5.18 -17.85 -3.38
N GLU A 111 -6.08 -17.66 -4.35
CA GLU A 111 -6.93 -18.74 -4.89
C GLU A 111 -6.08 -19.88 -5.44
N ARG A 112 -5.04 -19.56 -6.22
CA ARG A 112 -4.13 -20.57 -6.79
C ARG A 112 -3.32 -21.30 -5.71
N GLU A 113 -2.87 -20.61 -4.66
CA GLU A 113 -2.21 -21.27 -3.53
C GLU A 113 -3.12 -22.27 -2.80
N ASP A 114 -4.39 -21.90 -2.59
CA ASP A 114 -5.36 -22.77 -1.93
C ASP A 114 -5.74 -23.98 -2.79
N GLU A 115 -5.82 -23.82 -4.11
CA GLU A 115 -5.97 -24.93 -5.06
C GLU A 115 -4.78 -25.90 -4.99
N LEU A 116 -3.56 -25.37 -4.99
CA LEU A 116 -2.33 -26.16 -4.90
C LEU A 116 -2.24 -26.95 -3.58
N LYS A 117 -2.64 -26.35 -2.45
CA LYS A 117 -2.72 -27.04 -1.15
C LYS A 117 -3.72 -28.20 -1.18
N LYS A 118 -4.92 -27.98 -1.75
CA LYS A 118 -5.95 -29.01 -1.89
C LYS A 118 -5.50 -30.18 -2.78
N GLN A 119 -4.69 -29.92 -3.80
CA GLN A 119 -4.17 -30.95 -4.69
C GLN A 119 -3.10 -31.81 -4.01
N GLN A 120 -2.18 -31.20 -3.27
CA GLN A 120 -1.15 -31.92 -2.51
C GLN A 120 -1.73 -32.85 -1.43
N ASP A 121 -2.87 -32.49 -0.82
CA ASP A 121 -3.54 -33.34 0.16
C ASP A 121 -4.27 -34.54 -0.46
N LYS A 122 -4.64 -34.45 -1.75
CA LYS A 122 -5.16 -35.59 -2.51
C LYS A 122 -4.04 -36.54 -2.96
N ASP A 123 -2.91 -35.99 -3.41
CA ASP A 123 -1.78 -36.78 -3.92
C ASP A 123 -1.01 -37.51 -2.81
N LYS A 124 -1.02 -37.01 -1.57
CA LYS A 124 -0.42 -37.69 -0.39
C LYS A 124 -1.16 -38.97 0.04
N LYS A 125 -2.38 -39.24 -0.45
CA LYS A 125 -3.14 -40.48 -0.15
C LYS A 125 -2.80 -41.66 -1.08
N SER A 126 -1.91 -41.49 -2.06
CA SER A 126 -1.52 -42.54 -3.02
C SER A 126 -0.27 -43.34 -2.55
N PRO A 127 -0.14 -44.65 -2.86
CA PRO A 127 0.91 -45.51 -2.33
C PRO A 127 2.34 -45.11 -2.77
N LYS A 128 3.29 -45.19 -1.84
CA LYS A 128 4.57 -44.44 -1.84
C LYS A 128 5.69 -44.85 -2.82
N ASN A 129 5.52 -45.83 -3.70
CA ASN A 129 6.63 -46.30 -4.56
C ASN A 129 6.22 -46.47 -6.04
N SER A 130 6.41 -45.44 -6.86
CA SER A 130 6.47 -45.59 -8.32
C SER A 130 7.40 -44.55 -8.99
N PRO A 131 8.01 -44.87 -10.15
CA PRO A 131 8.99 -44.01 -10.84
C PRO A 131 8.47 -42.65 -11.31
N GLY A 132 7.15 -42.43 -11.34
CA GLY A 132 6.52 -41.16 -11.74
C GLY A 132 6.93 -39.97 -10.87
N ARG A 133 7.32 -40.23 -9.61
CA ARG A 133 7.62 -39.18 -8.64
C ARG A 133 8.84 -38.31 -8.98
N MET A 134 9.80 -38.80 -9.78
CA MET A 134 10.93 -37.98 -10.22
C MET A 134 10.50 -36.95 -11.28
N ILE A 135 9.56 -37.32 -12.14
CA ILE A 135 8.97 -36.42 -13.14
C ILE A 135 8.07 -35.43 -12.43
N ASP A 136 7.22 -35.89 -11.49
CA ASP A 136 6.35 -35.02 -10.69
C ASP A 136 7.17 -34.03 -9.82
N GLU A 137 8.31 -34.46 -9.25
CA GLU A 137 9.21 -33.58 -8.50
C GLU A 137 9.92 -32.56 -9.41
N LEU A 138 10.28 -32.95 -10.63
CA LEU A 138 10.91 -32.06 -11.60
C LEU A 138 9.89 -31.05 -12.17
N GLU A 139 8.66 -31.48 -12.44
CA GLU A 139 7.56 -30.61 -12.86
C GLU A 139 7.19 -29.61 -11.75
N GLN A 140 7.05 -30.06 -10.50
CA GLN A 140 6.84 -29.14 -9.37
C GLN A 140 8.01 -28.17 -9.15
N LYS A 141 9.25 -28.62 -9.39
CA LYS A 141 10.43 -27.75 -9.31
C LYS A 141 10.48 -26.76 -10.47
N LEU A 142 10.04 -27.14 -11.67
CA LEU A 142 9.91 -26.25 -12.81
C LEU A 142 8.82 -25.20 -12.58
N GLU A 143 7.61 -25.60 -12.16
CA GLU A 143 6.52 -24.64 -11.87
C GLU A 143 6.86 -23.68 -10.74
N LYS A 144 7.50 -24.15 -9.66
CA LYS A 144 7.97 -23.26 -8.58
C LYS A 144 9.07 -22.32 -9.04
N LYS A 145 9.92 -22.76 -9.97
CA LYS A 145 10.96 -21.92 -10.56
C LYS A 145 10.35 -20.84 -11.44
N ASP A 146 9.33 -21.18 -12.23
CA ASP A 146 8.61 -20.23 -13.08
C ASP A 146 7.80 -19.23 -12.25
N PHE A 147 7.12 -19.67 -11.19
CA PHE A 147 6.41 -18.78 -10.27
C PHE A 147 7.37 -17.83 -9.54
N LYS A 148 8.51 -18.35 -9.04
CA LYS A 148 9.54 -17.53 -8.40
C LYS A 148 10.19 -16.55 -9.40
N SER A 149 10.31 -16.95 -10.66
CA SER A 149 10.80 -16.09 -11.73
C SER A 149 9.82 -14.95 -12.02
N LEU A 150 8.52 -15.27 -12.14
CA LEU A 150 7.46 -14.28 -12.36
C LEU A 150 7.36 -13.28 -11.19
N MET A 151 7.46 -13.78 -9.96
CA MET A 151 7.49 -12.94 -8.77
C MET A 151 8.73 -12.04 -8.73
N ASN A 152 9.89 -12.55 -9.12
CA ASN A 152 11.10 -11.74 -9.21
C ASN A 152 10.99 -10.67 -10.31
N GLU A 153 10.34 -10.98 -11.43
CA GLU A 153 10.09 -10.06 -12.55
C GLU A 153 9.15 -8.92 -12.12
N ILE A 154 8.04 -9.24 -11.47
CA ILE A 154 7.11 -8.24 -10.90
C ILE A 154 7.80 -7.38 -9.84
N VAL A 155 8.62 -7.99 -8.97
CA VAL A 155 9.40 -7.26 -7.96
C VAL A 155 10.47 -6.38 -8.60
N SER A 156 11.07 -6.78 -9.72
CA SER A 156 12.01 -5.93 -10.46
C SER A 156 11.31 -4.78 -11.17
N GLU A 157 10.19 -5.02 -11.84
CA GLU A 157 9.43 -3.96 -12.53
C GLU A 157 8.88 -2.91 -11.54
N THR A 158 8.43 -3.35 -10.36
CA THR A 158 7.96 -2.44 -9.31
C THR A 158 9.10 -1.62 -8.68
N LYS A 159 10.30 -2.19 -8.55
CA LYS A 159 11.51 -1.45 -8.10
C LYS A 159 12.04 -0.49 -9.15
N GLU A 160 12.03 -0.87 -10.43
CA GLU A 160 12.44 -0.02 -11.54
C GLU A 160 11.48 1.17 -11.73
N ALA A 161 10.17 0.95 -11.55
CA ALA A 161 9.18 2.02 -11.55
C ALA A 161 9.37 3.01 -10.38
N GLN A 162 9.84 2.53 -9.22
CA GLN A 162 10.19 3.37 -8.07
C GLN A 162 11.51 4.13 -8.29
N GLN A 163 12.49 3.53 -8.98
CA GLN A 163 13.77 4.17 -9.30
C GLN A 163 13.68 5.20 -10.43
N LYS A 164 12.85 4.97 -11.46
CA LYS A 164 12.61 5.97 -12.52
C LYS A 164 11.98 7.24 -11.96
N LYS A 165 10.97 7.13 -11.09
CA LYS A 165 10.35 8.30 -10.45
C LYS A 165 11.30 9.08 -9.52
N LYS A 166 12.24 8.39 -8.86
CA LYS A 166 13.27 9.02 -8.01
C LYS A 166 14.43 9.66 -8.81
N ASN A 167 14.54 9.33 -10.09
CA ASN A 167 15.51 9.94 -11.00
C ASN A 167 14.88 11.10 -11.80
N GLU A 168 13.58 11.02 -12.13
CA GLU A 168 12.83 12.16 -12.72
C GLU A 168 12.66 13.32 -11.73
N SER A 169 12.55 13.05 -10.42
CA SER A 169 12.47 14.10 -9.39
C SER A 169 13.80 14.81 -9.07
N LYS A 170 14.92 14.36 -9.64
CA LYS A 170 16.24 15.00 -9.43
C LYS A 170 16.60 16.03 -10.50
N ASP A 171 15.90 16.02 -11.63
CA ASP A 171 16.14 16.98 -12.71
C ASP A 171 15.38 18.31 -12.48
N ASP A 172 14.43 18.35 -11.54
CA ASP A 172 13.72 19.58 -11.13
C ASP A 172 14.48 20.38 -10.05
N ASP A 173 15.32 19.73 -9.23
CA ASP A 173 16.14 20.40 -8.19
C ASP A 173 17.25 21.30 -8.78
N ASP A 174 17.60 21.13 -10.06
CA ASP A 174 18.60 21.97 -10.74
C ASP A 174 17.99 23.29 -11.29
N PHE A 175 16.67 23.49 -11.16
CA PHE A 175 15.98 24.73 -11.57
C PHE A 175 15.82 25.75 -10.43
N GLU A 176 15.86 25.33 -9.15
CA GLU A 176 15.77 26.26 -8.02
C GLU A 176 17.08 26.99 -7.70
N ASN A 177 18.23 26.50 -8.19
CA ASN A 177 19.52 27.14 -7.90
C ASN A 177 19.92 28.27 -8.88
N LYS A 178 18.99 28.71 -9.74
CA LYS A 178 19.20 29.87 -10.65
C LYS A 178 18.56 31.18 -10.19
N TYR A 179 17.83 31.20 -9.08
CA TYR A 179 17.15 32.42 -8.59
C TYR A 179 17.83 33.16 -7.43
N THR A 180 19.02 32.73 -6.99
CA THR A 180 19.75 33.39 -5.89
C THR A 180 20.74 34.48 -6.32
N ASP A 181 20.88 34.78 -7.61
CA ASP A 181 21.85 35.78 -8.13
C ASP A 181 21.24 37.14 -8.56
N PHE A 182 19.99 37.45 -8.21
CA PHE A 182 19.35 38.74 -8.59
C PHE A 182 18.98 39.67 -7.42
N GLN A 183 19.62 39.53 -6.25
CA GLN A 183 19.49 40.48 -5.13
C GLN A 183 20.84 40.91 -4.53
N ARG A 184 21.73 41.44 -5.37
CA ARG A 184 22.85 42.30 -4.93
C ARG A 184 22.92 43.56 -5.75
#